data_AF-A0A3L7SXJ0-F1
#
_entry.id   AF-A0A3L7SXJ0-F1
#
_cell.length_a   1.000
_cell.length_b   1.000
_cell.length_c   1.000
_cell.angle_alpha   90.00
_cell.angle_beta   90.00
_cell.angle_gamma   90.00
#
_symmetry.space_group_name_H-M   'P 1'
#
loop_
_entity.id
_entity.type
_entity.pdbx_description
1 polymer ?
#
loop_
_entity_poly.entity_id
_entity_poly.type
_entity_poly.pdbx_seq_one_letter_code
_entity_poly.pdbx_strand_id
1 'polypeptide(L)'
;MSIFNSMLSRERTVAQPGFNRWFVPPAALCIHLCIGMAYGFSVFWLPLTKSVGITTSVPYPAGMTFIQKLFSTQYDWDKPMLGWMYTLFFVFLGSSAALFGRW
;
A
#
# COMPACT_ATOMS: atom_id res chain seq x y z
N MET A 1 15.85 27.50 13.27
CA MET A 1 16.41 26.13 13.20
C MET A 1 15.85 25.25 14.34
N SER A 2 14.51 25.18 14.51
CA SER A 2 13.90 24.85 15.80
C SER A 2 12.81 23.76 15.78
N ILE A 3 11.93 23.69 14.78
CA ILE A 3 10.80 22.73 14.79
C ILE A 3 11.19 21.34 14.28
N PHE A 4 12.00 21.28 13.22
CA PHE A 4 12.38 20.01 12.59
C PHE A 4 13.20 19.11 13.54
N ASN A 5 14.17 19.68 14.27
CA ASN A 5 14.94 18.96 15.28
C ASN A 5 14.08 18.48 16.46
N SER A 6 12.99 19.18 16.78
CA SER A 6 12.05 18.74 17.83
C SER A 6 11.16 17.58 17.35
N MET A 7 10.77 17.55 16.08
CA MET A 7 9.99 16.45 15.49
C MET A 7 10.78 15.14 15.41
N LEU A 8 12.07 15.21 15.09
CA LEU A 8 12.98 14.06 14.97
C LEU A 8 13.78 13.80 16.26
N SER A 9 13.36 14.36 17.39
CA SER A 9 14.09 14.22 18.65
C SER A 9 13.98 12.78 19.19
N ARG A 10 15.06 12.31 19.83
CA ARG A 10 15.14 10.94 20.39
C ARG A 10 14.04 10.69 21.42
N GLU A 11 13.66 11.70 22.17
CA GLU A 11 12.62 11.59 23.21
C GLU A 11 11.26 11.16 22.62
N ARG A 12 11.02 11.43 21.33
CA ARG A 12 9.80 11.03 20.62
C ARG A 12 9.84 9.59 20.08
N THR A 13 10.99 8.93 20.07
CA THR A 13 11.12 7.51 19.66
C THR A 13 11.10 6.55 20.85
N VAL A 14 11.28 7.05 22.08
CA VAL A 14 11.23 6.24 23.29
C VAL A 14 9.77 6.04 23.72
N ALA A 15 9.40 4.79 23.97
CA ALA A 15 8.09 4.42 24.49
C ALA A 15 7.82 5.09 25.84
N GLN A 16 6.69 5.79 25.95
CA GLN A 16 6.28 6.47 27.17
C GLN A 16 5.77 5.47 28.23
N PRO A 17 5.78 5.84 29.53
CA PRO A 17 5.15 5.03 30.57
C PRO A 17 3.69 4.71 30.22
N GLY A 18 3.28 3.45 30.37
CA GLY A 18 1.94 2.98 29.99
C GLY A 18 1.83 2.41 28.56
N PHE A 19 2.93 2.39 27.81
CA PHE A 19 2.98 1.74 26.49
C PHE A 19 2.75 0.21 26.59
N ASN A 20 1.81 -0.29 25.78
CA ASN A 20 1.49 -1.71 25.73
C ASN A 20 2.19 -2.40 24.53
N ARG A 21 3.30 -3.07 24.82
CA ARG A 21 4.08 -3.84 23.84
C ARG A 21 3.33 -4.95 23.11
N TRP A 22 2.15 -5.36 23.59
CA TRP A 22 1.36 -6.42 22.95
C TRP A 22 0.63 -5.95 21.69
N PHE A 23 0.62 -4.65 21.38
CA PHE A 23 0.13 -4.17 20.08
C PHE A 23 1.16 -4.31 18.95
N VAL A 24 2.44 -4.46 19.29
CA VAL A 24 3.52 -4.63 18.31
C VAL A 24 3.33 -5.90 17.46
N PRO A 25 3.04 -7.10 18.01
CA PRO A 25 2.87 -8.30 17.20
C PRO A 25 1.69 -8.24 16.22
N PRO A 26 0.47 -7.80 16.60
CA PRO A 26 -0.60 -7.58 15.64
C PRO A 26 -0.26 -6.56 14.57
N ALA A 27 0.37 -5.44 14.94
CA ALA A 27 0.80 -4.42 13.98
C ALA A 27 1.84 -4.99 12.98
N ALA A 28 2.83 -5.73 13.49
CA ALA A 28 3.82 -6.41 12.66
C ALA A 28 3.15 -7.39 11.70
N LEU A 29 2.23 -8.22 12.15
CA LEU A 29 1.50 -9.15 11.29
C LEU A 29 0.76 -8.42 10.17
N CYS A 30 0.01 -7.35 10.48
CA CYS A 30 -0.69 -6.56 9.48
C CYS A 30 0.25 -5.95 8.44
N ILE A 31 1.38 -5.38 8.88
CA ILE A 31 2.40 -4.81 7.97
C ILE A 31 2.96 -5.90 7.04
N HIS A 32 3.30 -7.07 7.58
CA HIS A 32 3.82 -8.18 6.77
C HIS A 32 2.81 -8.67 5.75
N LEU A 33 1.52 -8.76 6.11
CA LEU A 33 0.47 -9.13 5.16
C LEU A 33 0.34 -8.10 4.03
N CYS A 34 0.36 -6.80 4.35
CA CYS A 34 0.32 -5.75 3.33
C CYS A 34 1.54 -5.79 2.40
N ILE A 35 2.74 -5.94 2.96
CA ILE A 35 3.99 -6.05 2.17
C ILE A 35 3.99 -7.32 1.32
N GLY A 36 3.51 -8.43 1.86
CA GLY A 36 3.37 -9.70 1.14
C GLY A 36 2.47 -9.55 -0.09
N MET A 37 1.36 -8.83 0.03
CA MET A 37 0.49 -8.52 -1.12
C MET A 37 1.19 -7.65 -2.16
N ALA A 38 1.94 -6.62 -1.75
CA ALA A 38 2.71 -5.79 -2.69
C ALA A 38 3.78 -6.59 -3.44
N TYR A 39 4.46 -7.51 -2.75
CA TYR A 39 5.44 -8.41 -3.38
C TYR A 39 4.77 -9.41 -4.34
N GLY A 40 3.66 -10.02 -3.93
CA GLY A 40 2.89 -10.90 -4.82
C GLY A 40 2.46 -10.15 -6.10
N PHE A 41 2.00 -8.91 -5.94
CA PHE A 41 1.62 -8.06 -7.06
C PHE A 41 2.78 -7.77 -8.01
N SER A 42 4.00 -7.51 -7.49
CA SER A 42 5.17 -7.25 -8.34
C SER A 42 5.67 -8.49 -9.06
N VAL A 43 5.64 -9.65 -8.41
CA VAL A 43 6.02 -10.95 -9.03
C VAL A 43 5.04 -11.32 -10.13
N PHE A 44 3.74 -11.19 -9.88
CA PHE A 44 2.68 -11.60 -10.81
C PHE A 44 2.18 -10.46 -11.71
N TRP A 45 2.95 -9.38 -11.87
CA TRP A 45 2.50 -8.20 -12.61
C TRP A 45 2.07 -8.50 -14.06
N LEU A 46 2.79 -9.39 -14.78
CA LEU A 46 2.41 -9.80 -16.13
C LEU A 46 1.10 -10.62 -16.13
N PRO A 47 0.96 -11.70 -15.34
CA PRO A 47 -0.31 -12.39 -15.16
C PRO A 47 -1.48 -11.46 -14.78
N LEU A 48 -1.26 -10.46 -13.93
CA LEU A 48 -2.30 -9.53 -13.50
C LEU A 48 -2.87 -8.67 -14.62
N THR A 49 -2.11 -8.40 -15.69
CA THR A 49 -2.64 -7.72 -16.90
C THR A 49 -3.69 -8.53 -17.67
N LYS A 50 -3.92 -9.79 -17.27
CA LYS A 50 -4.86 -10.72 -17.89
C LYS A 50 -5.70 -11.46 -16.86
N SER A 51 -5.79 -10.96 -15.63
CA SER A 51 -6.50 -11.63 -14.54
C SER A 51 -7.98 -11.88 -14.81
N VAL A 52 -8.65 -10.97 -15.52
CA VAL A 52 -10.08 -11.05 -15.88
C VAL A 52 -10.27 -11.91 -17.13
N GLY A 53 -9.50 -11.63 -18.18
CA GLY A 53 -9.65 -12.33 -19.45
C GLY A 53 -8.95 -13.69 -19.55
N ILE A 54 -8.06 -14.00 -18.60
CA ILE A 54 -7.24 -15.22 -18.43
C ILE A 54 -6.32 -15.49 -19.63
N THR A 55 -6.90 -15.75 -20.80
CA THR A 55 -6.21 -16.01 -22.06
C THR A 55 -5.80 -14.72 -22.76
N THR A 56 -6.71 -13.75 -22.85
CA THR A 56 -6.54 -12.48 -23.56
C THR A 56 -6.99 -11.34 -22.66
N SER A 57 -6.17 -10.29 -22.52
CA SER A 57 -6.49 -9.12 -21.70
C SER A 57 -7.80 -8.45 -22.15
N VAL A 58 -8.67 -8.10 -21.20
CA VAL A 58 -9.91 -7.36 -21.47
C VAL A 58 -9.67 -5.86 -21.25
N PRO A 59 -9.52 -5.04 -22.31
CA PRO A 59 -9.20 -3.62 -22.15
C PRO A 59 -10.42 -2.81 -21.69
N TYR A 60 -10.16 -1.66 -21.06
CA TYR A 60 -11.19 -0.69 -20.70
C TYR A 60 -11.85 -0.06 -21.94
N PRO A 61 -13.13 0.36 -21.85
CA PRO A 61 -13.76 1.19 -22.87
C PRO A 61 -13.11 2.59 -22.94
N ALA A 62 -13.16 3.19 -24.13
CA ALA A 62 -12.65 4.55 -24.35
C ALA A 62 -13.39 5.56 -23.45
N GLY A 63 -12.64 6.49 -22.85
CA GLY A 63 -13.19 7.54 -21.99
C GLY A 63 -13.34 7.18 -20.51
N MET A 64 -13.00 5.96 -20.08
CA MET A 64 -13.02 5.59 -18.66
C MET A 64 -11.98 6.41 -17.86
N THR A 65 -12.44 7.07 -16.81
CA THR A 65 -11.59 7.92 -15.96
C THR A 65 -10.69 7.09 -15.03
N PHE A 66 -9.64 7.70 -14.49
CA PHE A 66 -8.71 7.03 -13.57
C PHE A 66 -9.42 6.45 -12.33
N ILE A 67 -10.32 7.21 -11.70
CA ILE A 67 -11.05 6.75 -10.52
C ILE A 67 -11.97 5.57 -10.85
N GLN A 68 -12.60 5.57 -12.03
CA GLN A 68 -13.40 4.42 -12.46
C GLN A 68 -12.55 3.17 -12.66
N LYS A 69 -11.33 3.30 -13.21
CA LYS A 69 -10.38 2.18 -13.35
C LYS A 69 -9.96 1.61 -11.99
N LEU A 70 -9.84 2.46 -10.97
CA LEU A 70 -9.44 2.03 -9.61
C LEU A 70 -10.42 1.03 -8.99
N PHE A 71 -11.70 1.15 -9.31
CA PHE A 71 -12.77 0.31 -8.77
C PHE A 71 -13.35 -0.65 -9.81
N SER A 72 -12.69 -0.84 -10.97
CA SER A 72 -13.18 -1.74 -12.01
C SER A 72 -12.92 -3.20 -11.64
N THR A 73 -13.92 -4.05 -11.79
CA THR A 73 -13.80 -5.52 -11.64
C THR A 73 -14.04 -6.28 -12.96
N GLN A 74 -14.39 -5.56 -14.02
CA GLN A 74 -14.81 -6.12 -15.31
C GLN A 74 -13.73 -6.04 -16.41
N TYR A 75 -12.65 -5.31 -16.15
CA TYR A 75 -11.59 -5.02 -17.11
C TYR A 75 -10.23 -5.28 -16.47
N ASP A 76 -9.28 -5.70 -17.30
CA ASP A 76 -7.91 -5.92 -16.87
C ASP A 76 -7.15 -4.60 -16.73
N TRP A 77 -6.34 -4.52 -15.67
CA TRP A 77 -5.44 -3.40 -15.48
C TRP A 77 -4.26 -3.46 -16.44
N ASP A 78 -4.02 -2.36 -17.16
CA ASP A 78 -2.85 -2.19 -18.00
C ASP A 78 -1.59 -1.96 -17.15
N LYS A 79 -0.41 -2.17 -17.74
CA LYS A 79 0.88 -2.06 -17.04
C LYS A 79 1.05 -0.74 -16.26
N PRO A 80 0.70 0.44 -16.82
CA PRO A 80 0.77 1.69 -16.07
C PRO A 80 -0.14 1.71 -14.84
N MET A 81 -1.38 1.20 -14.96
CA MET A 81 -2.31 1.13 -13.83
C MET A 81 -1.80 0.20 -12.73
N LEU A 82 -1.24 -0.96 -13.10
CA LEU A 82 -0.58 -1.85 -12.15
C LEU A 82 0.56 -1.14 -11.40
N GLY A 83 1.39 -0.37 -12.12
CA GLY A 83 2.43 0.45 -11.51
C GLY A 83 1.88 1.47 -10.49
N TRP A 84 0.80 2.16 -10.83
CA TRP A 84 0.13 3.07 -9.90
C TRP A 84 -0.38 2.36 -8.65
N MET A 85 -0.98 1.17 -8.80
CA MET A 85 -1.47 0.41 -7.64
C MET A 85 -0.33 -0.04 -6.72
N TYR A 86 0.77 -0.48 -7.31
CA TYR A 86 1.98 -0.80 -6.57
C TYR A 86 2.49 0.40 -5.77
N THR A 87 2.52 1.60 -6.36
CA THR A 87 2.89 2.84 -5.64
C THR A 87 1.92 3.14 -4.49
N LEU A 88 0.61 3.03 -4.72
CA LEU A 88 -0.39 3.29 -3.70
C LEU A 88 -0.22 2.39 -2.47
N PHE A 89 0.17 1.12 -2.65
CA PHE A 89 0.44 0.23 -1.51
C PHE A 89 1.43 0.82 -0.51
N PHE A 90 2.56 1.38 -0.98
CA PHE A 90 3.56 1.95 -0.09
C PHE A 90 3.18 3.34 0.43
N VAL A 91 2.46 4.14 -0.37
CA VAL A 91 1.95 5.44 0.10
C VAL A 91 0.97 5.25 1.25
N PHE A 92 0.01 4.32 1.12
CA PHE A 92 -0.96 4.02 2.17
C PHE A 92 -0.32 3.33 3.37
N LEU A 93 0.57 2.36 3.14
CA LEU A 93 1.30 1.69 4.24
C LEU A 93 2.15 2.69 5.02
N GLY A 94 2.93 3.53 4.33
CA GLY A 94 3.77 4.55 4.94
C GLY A 94 2.96 5.62 5.68
N SER A 95 1.86 6.07 5.09
CA SER A 95 0.97 7.07 5.72
C SER A 95 0.26 6.49 6.94
N SER A 96 -0.18 5.22 6.88
CA SER A 96 -0.76 4.51 8.03
C SER A 96 0.25 4.37 9.17
N ALA A 97 1.50 3.97 8.85
CA ALA A 97 2.57 3.91 9.84
C ALA A 97 2.93 5.29 10.41
N ALA A 98 2.90 6.36 9.61
CA ALA A 98 3.21 7.70 10.09
C ALA A 98 2.13 8.24 11.06
N LEU A 99 0.86 7.98 10.79
CA LEU A 99 -0.26 8.51 11.57
C LEU A 99 -0.62 7.62 12.77
N PHE A 100 -0.56 6.30 12.60
CA PHE A 100 -1.02 5.32 13.59
C PHE A 100 0.11 4.48 14.19
N GLY A 101 1.37 4.71 13.78
CA GLY A 101 2.63 4.04 14.19
C GLY A 101 2.99 3.92 15.66
N ARG A 102 2.12 4.35 16.55
CA ARG A 102 2.42 4.51 17.98
C ARG A 102 1.92 3.28 18.73
N TRP A 103 2.41 2.10 18.34
CA TRP A 103 2.05 0.79 18.89
C TRP A 103 3.24 0.08 19.51
#